data_AF-T1F685-F1
#
_entry.id   AF-T1F685-F1
#
_cell.length_a   1.000
_cell.length_b   1.000
_cell.length_c   1.000
_cell.angle_alpha   90.00
_cell.angle_beta   90.00
_cell.angle_gamma   90.00
#
_symmetry.space_group_name_H-M   'P 1'
#
loop_
_entity.id
_entity.type
_entity.pdbx_description
1 polymer ?
#
loop_
_entity_poly.entity_id
_entity_poly.type
_entity_poly.pdbx_seq_one_letter_code
_entity_poly.pdbx_strand_id
1 'polypeptide(L)'
;MADELCNDEALTSVENMYQVTMLEIINRVITELNDRFESLNNVNSMFGFLSGVKIEEMQTADLKIKAENLANIYSADLNIDEFIKLYYQIFDSKWSQSMFLALPRKNCDPNLATSLDPTLPAVGLALPTTQSNACT
;
A
#
# COMPACT_ATOMS: atom_id res chain seq x y z
N MET A 1 0.52 61.83 19.69
CA MET A 1 -0.56 61.03 19.08
C MET A 1 -0.08 60.37 17.78
N ALA A 2 1.10 59.75 17.76
CA ALA A 2 1.68 59.13 16.55
C ALA A 2 1.82 57.60 16.64
N ASP A 3 1.66 57.02 17.83
CA ASP A 3 1.80 55.57 18.08
C ASP A 3 0.57 54.74 17.69
N GLU A 4 -0.61 55.36 17.61
CA GLU A 4 -1.86 54.62 17.36
C GLU A 4 -2.02 54.24 15.88
N LEU A 5 -1.62 55.13 14.96
CA LEU A 5 -1.73 54.91 13.51
C LEU A 5 -0.77 53.84 12.96
N CYS A 6 0.38 53.63 13.60
CA CYS A 6 1.39 52.68 13.11
C CYS A 6 1.02 51.21 13.43
N ASN A 7 0.28 50.99 14.52
CA ASN A 7 -0.18 49.65 14.91
C ASN A 7 -1.34 49.18 14.03
N ASP A 8 -2.23 50.08 13.59
CA ASP A 8 -3.37 49.74 12.73
C ASP A 8 -2.92 49.27 11.33
N GLU A 9 -1.88 49.90 10.77
CA GLU A 9 -1.32 49.54 9.47
C GLU A 9 -0.56 48.20 9.53
N ALA A 10 0.17 47.96 10.63
CA ALA A 10 0.85 46.69 10.87
C ALA A 10 -0.14 45.53 11.12
N LEU A 11 -1.22 45.76 11.88
CA LEU A 11 -2.29 44.78 12.08
C LEU A 11 -3.00 44.44 10.76
N THR A 12 -3.35 45.46 9.97
CA THR A 12 -3.97 45.28 8.65
C THR A 12 -3.06 44.49 7.70
N SER A 13 -1.74 44.68 7.77
CA SER A 13 -0.77 43.91 6.99
C SER A 13 -0.74 42.43 7.37
N VAL A 14 -0.79 42.11 8.66
CA VAL A 14 -0.82 40.72 9.16
C VAL A 14 -2.14 40.03 8.80
N GLU A 15 -3.27 40.72 8.96
CA GLU A 15 -4.59 40.19 8.58
C GLU A 15 -4.67 39.89 7.08
N ASN A 16 -4.14 40.80 6.23
CA ASN A 16 -4.08 40.57 4.79
C ASN A 16 -3.18 39.38 4.43
N MET A 17 -2.01 39.24 5.08
CA MET A 17 -1.16 38.06 4.89
C MET A 17 -1.87 36.77 5.28
N TYR A 18 -2.56 36.76 6.42
CA TYR A 18 -3.33 35.59 6.87
C TYR A 18 -4.45 35.23 5.88
N GLN A 19 -5.20 36.22 5.39
CA GLN A 19 -6.25 36.00 4.40
C GLN A 19 -5.69 35.42 3.09
N VAL A 20 -4.56 35.96 2.60
CA VAL A 20 -3.89 35.44 1.39
C VAL A 20 -3.45 34.00 1.59
N THR A 21 -2.76 33.69 2.70
CA THR A 21 -2.33 32.31 2.99
C THR A 21 -3.51 31.36 3.14
N MET A 22 -4.61 31.80 3.76
CA MET A 22 -5.83 30.98 3.86
C MET A 22 -6.45 30.69 2.50
N LEU A 23 -6.49 31.67 1.60
CA LEU A 23 -6.97 31.46 0.23
C LEU A 23 -6.08 30.48 -0.55
N GLU A 24 -4.76 30.56 -0.40
CA GLU A 24 -3.83 29.61 -1.00
C GLU A 24 -4.05 28.17 -0.50
N ILE A 25 -4.25 28.00 0.82
CA ILE A 25 -4.56 26.69 1.41
C ILE A 25 -5.89 26.15 0.87
N ILE A 26 -6.94 26.98 0.82
CA ILE A 26 -8.25 26.59 0.29
C ILE A 26 -8.13 26.16 -1.18
N ASN A 27 -7.43 26.95 -2.00
CA ASN A 27 -7.21 26.63 -3.40
C ASN A 27 -6.50 25.29 -3.57
N ARG A 28 -5.44 25.05 -2.78
CA ARG A 28 -4.73 23.77 -2.80
C ARG A 28 -5.63 22.60 -2.40
N VAL A 29 -6.42 22.76 -1.35
CA VAL A 29 -7.38 21.71 -0.91
C VAL A 29 -8.40 21.41 -1.99
N ILE A 30 -8.95 22.44 -2.65
CA ILE A 30 -9.91 22.27 -3.75
C ILE A 30 -9.26 21.51 -4.91
N THR A 31 -8.05 21.90 -5.33
CA THR A 31 -7.32 21.20 -6.41
C THR A 31 -7.06 19.75 -6.05
N GLU A 32 -6.53 19.46 -4.86
CA GLU A 32 -6.25 18.08 -4.44
C GLU A 32 -7.53 17.23 -4.34
N LEU A 33 -8.65 17.82 -3.92
CA LEU A 33 -9.95 17.12 -3.88
C LEU A 33 -10.47 16.81 -5.28
N ASN A 34 -10.34 17.74 -6.22
CA ASN A 34 -10.73 17.51 -7.62
C ASN A 34 -9.89 16.39 -8.25
N ASP A 35 -8.56 16.44 -8.08
CA ASP A 35 -7.66 15.41 -8.61
C ASP A 35 -7.98 14.02 -8.05
N ARG A 36 -8.28 13.93 -6.75
CA ARG A 36 -8.71 12.69 -6.10
C ARG A 36 -10.06 12.21 -6.63
N PHE A 37 -11.01 13.12 -6.84
CA PHE A 37 -12.33 12.78 -7.36
C PHE A 37 -12.24 12.24 -8.78
N GLU A 38 -11.45 12.87 -9.65
CA GLU A 38 -11.19 12.38 -11.01
C GLU A 38 -10.51 11.02 -11.00
N SER A 39 -9.49 10.83 -10.14
CA SER A 39 -8.80 9.55 -9.99
C SER A 39 -9.74 8.44 -9.54
N LEU A 40 -10.61 8.70 -8.55
CA LEU A 40 -11.62 7.76 -8.08
C LEU A 40 -12.64 7.45 -9.17
N ASN A 41 -13.07 8.44 -9.95
CA ASN A 41 -13.99 8.24 -11.05
C ASN A 41 -13.37 7.36 -12.15
N ASN A 42 -12.09 7.55 -12.44
CA ASN A 42 -11.35 6.69 -13.37
C ASN A 42 -11.28 5.24 -12.88
N VAL A 43 -10.93 5.03 -11.61
CA VAL A 43 -10.93 3.67 -11.00
C VAL A 43 -12.32 3.05 -11.07
N ASN A 44 -13.37 3.80 -10.73
CA ASN A 44 -14.74 3.30 -10.78
C ASN A 44 -15.21 3.03 -12.22
N SER A 45 -14.74 3.79 -13.21
CA SER A 45 -15.01 3.53 -14.64
C SER A 45 -14.39 2.21 -15.11
N MET A 46 -13.14 1.95 -14.71
CA MET A 46 -12.42 0.73 -15.10
C MET A 46 -12.87 -0.52 -14.33
N PHE A 47 -13.03 -0.41 -13.01
CA PHE A 47 -13.24 -1.55 -12.11
C PHE A 47 -14.63 -1.61 -11.48
N GLY A 48 -15.45 -0.57 -11.61
CA GLY A 48 -16.74 -0.48 -10.91
C GLY A 48 -17.73 -1.58 -11.30
N PHE A 49 -17.55 -2.24 -12.45
CA PHE A 49 -18.35 -3.41 -12.82
C PHE A 49 -18.11 -4.63 -11.92
N LEU A 50 -16.99 -4.67 -11.18
CA LEU A 50 -16.68 -5.70 -10.20
C LEU A 50 -17.44 -5.52 -8.87
N SER A 51 -18.20 -4.43 -8.72
CA SER A 51 -19.08 -4.26 -7.55
C SER A 51 -20.16 -5.35 -7.53
N GLY A 52 -20.46 -5.88 -6.34
CA GLY A 52 -21.29 -7.09 -6.17
C GLY A 52 -22.60 -7.10 -6.96
N VAL A 53 -23.35 -5.99 -6.94
CA VAL A 53 -24.62 -5.89 -7.70
C VAL A 53 -24.37 -5.90 -9.22
N LYS A 54 -23.36 -5.15 -9.68
CA LYS A 54 -23.10 -5.01 -11.13
C LYS A 54 -22.53 -6.27 -11.76
N ILE A 55 -21.70 -7.02 -11.03
CA ILE A 55 -21.10 -8.25 -11.57
C ILE A 55 -22.12 -9.38 -11.68
N GLU A 56 -23.10 -9.44 -10.75
CA GLU A 56 -24.18 -10.43 -10.76
C GLU A 56 -25.21 -10.17 -11.86
N GLU A 57 -25.49 -8.91 -12.19
CA GLU A 57 -26.49 -8.52 -13.20
C GLU A 57 -25.93 -8.46 -14.63
N MET A 58 -24.61 -8.44 -14.80
CA MET A 58 -23.96 -8.27 -16.10
C MET A 58 -23.98 -9.54 -16.95
N GLN A 59 -24.23 -9.38 -18.25
CA GLN A 59 -24.17 -10.49 -19.20
C GLN A 59 -22.73 -11.02 -19.32
N THR A 60 -22.57 -12.34 -19.42
CA THR A 60 -21.27 -13.00 -19.52
C THR A 60 -20.42 -12.48 -20.68
N ALA A 61 -21.05 -12.12 -21.81
CA ALA A 61 -20.36 -11.55 -22.97
C ALA A 61 -19.73 -10.18 -22.65
N ASP A 62 -20.47 -9.30 -21.97
CA ASP A 62 -19.99 -7.97 -21.57
C ASP A 62 -18.91 -8.08 -20.49
N LEU A 63 -19.08 -9.02 -19.56
CA LEU A 63 -18.09 -9.31 -18.52
C LEU A 63 -16.77 -9.79 -19.13
N LYS A 64 -16.84 -10.65 -20.14
CA LYS A 64 -15.66 -11.14 -20.87
C LYS A 64 -14.92 -9.99 -21.56
N ILE A 65 -15.64 -9.10 -22.26
CA ILE A 65 -15.02 -7.93 -22.92
C ILE A 65 -14.32 -7.03 -21.89
N LYS A 66 -14.95 -6.76 -20.75
CA LYS A 66 -14.34 -5.96 -19.68
C LYS A 66 -13.11 -6.63 -19.07
N ALA A 67 -13.17 -7.95 -18.85
CA ALA A 67 -12.04 -8.72 -18.34
C ALA A 67 -10.86 -8.74 -19.32
N GLU A 68 -11.11 -8.95 -20.62
CA GLU A 68 -10.08 -8.90 -21.66
C GLU A 68 -9.43 -7.52 -21.76
N ASN A 69 -10.21 -6.45 -21.69
CA ASN A 69 -9.68 -5.08 -21.68
C ASN A 69 -8.76 -4.83 -20.47
N LEU A 70 -9.19 -5.23 -19.27
CA LEU A 70 -8.34 -5.12 -18.08
C LEU A 70 -7.07 -5.95 -18.23
N ALA A 71 -7.18 -7.16 -18.77
CA ALA A 71 -6.02 -8.03 -18.95
C ALA A 71 -5.00 -7.49 -19.94
N ASN A 72 -5.46 -6.80 -20.98
CA ASN A 72 -4.58 -6.12 -21.92
C ASN A 72 -3.87 -4.92 -21.29
N ILE A 73 -4.59 -4.11 -20.52
CA ILE A 73 -4.04 -2.89 -19.88
C ILE A 73 -3.05 -3.25 -18.76
N TYR A 74 -3.37 -4.27 -17.95
CA TYR A 74 -2.60 -4.67 -16.77
C TYR A 74 -1.89 -6.02 -16.97
N SER A 75 -1.45 -6.30 -18.20
CA SER A 75 -0.82 -7.58 -18.56
C SER A 75 0.42 -7.91 -17.71
N ALA A 76 1.21 -6.90 -17.34
CA ALA A 76 2.36 -7.04 -16.45
C ALA A 76 1.94 -7.44 -15.03
N ASP A 77 0.88 -6.84 -14.49
CA ASP A 77 0.38 -7.15 -13.14
C ASP A 77 -0.27 -8.54 -13.07
N LEU A 78 -0.80 -9.03 -14.19
CA LEU A 78 -1.36 -10.39 -14.32
C LEU A 78 -0.29 -11.46 -14.60
N ASN A 79 0.94 -11.06 -14.90
CA ASN A 79 2.04 -11.99 -15.12
C ASN A 79 2.54 -12.52 -13.77
N ILE A 80 1.96 -13.66 -13.35
CA ILE A 80 2.25 -14.31 -12.05
C ILE A 80 3.76 -14.54 -11.86
N ASP A 81 4.48 -14.93 -12.90
CA ASP A 81 5.93 -15.19 -12.80
C ASP A 81 6.73 -13.91 -12.52
N GLU A 82 6.30 -12.79 -13.07
CA GLU A 82 6.91 -11.48 -12.86
C GLU A 82 6.50 -10.89 -11.50
N PHE A 83 5.24 -11.05 -11.11
CA PHE A 83 4.74 -10.71 -9.79
C PHE A 83 5.50 -11.45 -8.68
N ILE A 84 5.70 -12.76 -8.85
CA ILE A 84 6.46 -13.59 -7.90
C ILE A 84 7.93 -13.16 -7.84
N LYS A 85 8.57 -12.87 -8.98
CA LYS A 85 9.95 -12.35 -9.01
C LYS A 85 10.07 -11.01 -8.30
N LEU A 86 9.17 -10.06 -8.57
CA LEU A 86 9.14 -8.75 -7.92
C LEU A 86 8.86 -8.88 -6.42
N TYR A 87 7.95 -9.77 -6.03
CA TYR A 87 7.67 -10.08 -4.63
C TYR A 87 8.94 -10.53 -3.91
N TYR A 88 9.66 -11.53 -4.45
CA TYR A 88 10.91 -11.99 -3.83
C TYR A 88 12.00 -10.90 -3.81
N GLN A 89 12.14 -10.08 -4.86
CA GLN A 89 13.11 -8.98 -4.89
C GLN A 89 12.80 -7.89 -3.85
N ILE A 90 11.53 -7.50 -3.69
CA ILE A 90 11.09 -6.54 -2.67
C ILE A 90 11.24 -7.16 -1.28
N PHE A 91 10.92 -8.44 -1.13
CA PHE A 91 11.01 -9.14 0.14
C PHE A 91 12.47 -9.25 0.61
N ASP A 92 13.38 -9.66 -0.28
CA ASP A 92 14.82 -9.74 -0.01
C ASP A 92 15.45 -8.37 0.26
N SER A 93 15.05 -7.33 -0.48
CA SER A 93 15.64 -6.00 -0.33
C SER A 93 15.13 -5.22 0.90
N LYS A 94 13.84 -5.32 1.25
CA LYS A 94 13.26 -4.56 2.37
C LYS A 94 13.27 -5.30 3.71
N TRP A 95 13.19 -6.62 3.72
CA TRP A 95 13.19 -7.40 4.98
C TRP A 95 14.57 -7.87 5.41
N SER A 96 15.57 -7.96 4.51
CA SER A 96 16.95 -8.29 4.94
C SER A 96 17.56 -7.20 5.82
N GLN A 97 17.32 -5.91 5.54
CA GLN A 97 17.85 -4.80 6.34
C GLN A 97 17.17 -4.68 7.71
N SER A 98 15.85 -4.90 7.79
CA SER A 98 15.09 -4.80 9.03
C SER A 98 15.27 -6.04 9.93
N MET A 99 15.45 -7.24 9.36
CA MET A 99 15.68 -8.46 10.12
C MET A 99 17.13 -8.59 10.65
N PHE A 100 18.14 -8.06 9.94
CA PHE A 100 19.53 -8.04 10.44
C PHE A 100 19.73 -7.17 11.68
N LEU A 101 18.87 -6.17 11.91
CA LEU A 101 18.94 -5.30 13.09
C LEU A 101 18.09 -5.81 14.27
N ALA A 102 17.20 -6.79 14.05
CA ALA A 102 16.20 -7.19 15.05
C ALA A 102 16.42 -8.58 15.69
N LEU A 103 17.38 -9.39 15.23
CA LEU A 103 17.61 -10.71 15.80
C LEU A 103 18.81 -10.73 16.76
N PRO A 104 18.63 -11.06 18.06
CA PRO A 104 19.75 -11.41 18.93
C PRO A 104 20.35 -12.73 18.43
N ARG A 105 21.64 -12.72 18.08
CA ARG A 105 22.37 -13.93 17.69
C ARG A 105 22.32 -14.94 18.84
N LYS A 106 21.48 -15.97 18.72
CA LYS A 106 21.66 -17.20 19.51
C LYS A 106 22.73 -18.04 18.83
N ASN A 107 23.84 -18.27 19.52
CA ASN A 107 24.84 -19.25 19.13
C ASN A 107 24.21 -20.64 19.23
N CYS A 108 23.90 -21.26 18.10
CA CYS A 108 23.60 -22.69 18.04
C CYS A 108 24.69 -23.37 17.21
N ASP A 109 25.23 -24.46 17.74
CA ASP A 109 26.32 -25.27 17.16
C ASP A 109 25.92 -25.76 15.76
N PRO A 110 26.74 -25.52 14.72
CA PRO A 110 26.42 -25.86 13.33
C PRO A 110 26.35 -27.37 13.03
N ASN A 111 26.69 -28.25 13.97
CA ASN A 111 26.81 -29.68 13.70
C ASN A 111 25.57 -30.54 13.98
N LEU A 112 24.43 -29.94 14.39
CA LEU A 112 23.21 -30.70 14.73
C LEU A 112 22.09 -30.59 13.67
N ALA A 113 22.44 -30.53 12.39
CA ALA A 113 21.48 -30.54 11.29
C ALA A 113 21.74 -31.73 10.34
N THR A 114 21.61 -32.95 10.85
CA THR A 114 21.52 -34.15 10.01
C THR A 114 20.35 -35.01 10.47
N SER A 115 19.18 -34.78 9.88
CA SER A 115 18.10 -35.76 9.67
C SER A 115 16.78 -35.03 9.38
N LEU A 116 16.51 -34.72 8.11
CA LEU A 116 15.15 -34.42 7.65
C LEU A 116 14.72 -35.58 6.75
N ASP A 117 13.81 -36.39 7.28
CA ASP A 117 13.11 -37.47 6.57
C ASP A 117 12.26 -36.88 5.43
N PRO A 118 12.45 -37.30 4.16
CA PRO A 118 11.82 -36.68 3.01
C PRO A 118 10.36 -37.13 2.75
N THR A 119 9.67 -37.77 3.70
CA THR A 119 8.39 -38.46 3.40
C THR A 119 7.09 -37.77 3.85
N LEU A 120 7.08 -36.51 4.33
CA LEU A 120 5.81 -35.84 4.66
C LEU A 120 5.32 -34.87 3.56
N PRO A 121 4.06 -35.02 3.09
CA PRO A 121 3.48 -34.16 2.06
C PRO A 121 3.14 -32.77 2.64
N ALA A 122 3.40 -31.75 1.83
CA ALA A 122 2.96 -30.38 2.07
C ALA A 122 1.43 -30.33 2.11
N VAL A 123 0.86 -30.07 3.28
CA VAL A 123 -0.40 -29.33 3.55
C VAL A 123 -0.70 -29.50 5.04
N GLY A 124 -0.67 -28.39 5.78
CA GLY A 124 -1.04 -28.39 7.19
C GLY A 124 -0.66 -27.08 7.87
N LEU A 125 -1.58 -26.11 7.85
CA LEU A 125 -1.65 -25.04 8.84
C LEU A 125 -1.63 -25.67 10.23
N ALA A 126 -0.48 -25.68 10.90
CA ALA A 126 -0.37 -26.04 12.31
C ALA A 126 -0.02 -24.79 13.12
N LEU A 127 -0.99 -24.38 13.94
CA LEU A 127 -0.79 -23.48 15.09
C LEU A 127 0.46 -23.89 15.89
N PRO A 128 1.14 -22.95 16.56
CA PRO A 128 2.30 -23.27 17.37
C PRO A 128 1.87 -24.04 18.63
N THR A 129 1.92 -25.36 18.58
CA THR A 129 1.92 -26.19 19.77
C THR A 129 3.35 -26.22 20.34
N THR A 130 3.50 -25.49 21.45
CA THR A 130 4.42 -25.76 22.57
C THR A 130 5.69 -26.56 22.30
N GLN A 131 6.81 -25.83 22.32
CA GLN A 131 8.14 -26.19 22.84
C GLN A 131 8.35 -27.69 23.13
N SER A 132 9.04 -28.36 22.22
CA SER A 132 9.92 -29.47 22.60
C SER A 132 11.23 -28.87 23.10
N ASN A 133 11.46 -28.99 24.40
CA ASN A 133 12.68 -28.56 25.06
C ASN A 133 13.84 -29.47 24.64
N ALA A 134 14.80 -28.92 23.90
CA ALA A 134 16.17 -29.45 23.84
C ALA A 134 17.14 -28.37 23.36
N CYS A 135 17.40 -27.40 24.24
CA CYS A 135 18.65 -26.65 24.31
C CYS A 135 18.86 -26.39 25.80
N THR A 136 19.86 -27.04 26.40
CA THR A 136 20.25 -26.80 27.79
C THR A 136 20.89 -25.42 27.94
#